data_AF-A0A953ZGJ1-F1
#
_entry.id   AF-A0A953ZGJ1-F1
#
_cell.length_a   1.000
_cell.length_b   1.000
_cell.length_c   1.000
_cell.angle_alpha   90.00
_cell.angle_beta   90.00
_cell.angle_gamma   90.00
#
_symmetry.space_group_name_H-M   'P 1'
#
loop_
_entity.id
_entity.type
_entity.pdbx_description
1 polymer ?
#
loop_
_entity_poly.entity_id
_entity_poly.type
_entity_poly.pdbx_seq_one_letter_code
_entity_poly.pdbx_strand_id
1 'polypeptide(L)'
;MIDNHFITTALELEGYRITRHCGVVRGIVVRSRSAIGNFAAGIQTFFGGNISLYTELCEQARQEAFDLMRQHAFEAGGNAII
;
A
#
# COMPACT_ATOMS: atom_id res chain seq x y z
N MET A 1 7.92 8.94 -10.78
CA MET A 1 7.47 8.20 -9.59
C MET A 1 8.58 8.21 -8.56
N ILE A 2 8.24 8.33 -7.26
CA ILE A 2 9.22 8.36 -6.16
C ILE A 2 9.85 6.98 -5.99
N ASP A 3 11.18 6.91 -5.82
CA ASP A 3 11.90 5.67 -5.54
C ASP A 3 11.54 5.13 -4.15
N ASN A 4 11.37 3.81 -4.03
CA ASN A 4 11.04 3.16 -2.76
C ASN A 4 12.12 3.35 -1.69
N HIS A 5 13.38 3.58 -2.08
CA HIS A 5 14.47 3.87 -1.13
C HIS A 5 14.24 5.18 -0.34
N PHE A 6 13.42 6.11 -0.85
CA PHE A 6 13.08 7.38 -0.20
C PHE A 6 11.69 7.36 0.46
N ILE A 7 11.20 6.17 0.81
CA ILE A 7 9.92 5.98 1.49
C ILE A 7 10.18 5.22 2.78
N THR A 8 9.79 5.81 3.91
CA THR A 8 10.01 5.22 5.23
C THR A 8 8.79 5.40 6.12
N THR A 9 8.72 4.63 7.20
CA THR A 9 7.79 4.84 8.32
C THR A 9 8.49 5.52 9.51
N ALA A 10 9.78 5.84 9.37
CA ALA A 10 10.54 6.65 10.32
C ALA A 10 10.20 8.14 10.19
N LEU A 11 10.73 8.97 11.08
CA LEU A 11 10.47 10.42 11.06
C LEU A 11 11.46 11.21 10.18
N GLU A 12 12.48 10.55 9.65
CA GLU A 12 13.52 11.14 8.79
C GLU A 12 14.20 10.09 7.91
N LEU A 13 14.96 10.57 6.91
CA LEU A 13 15.85 9.77 6.08
C LEU A 13 17.30 10.13 6.44
N GLU A 14 18.05 9.18 6.97
CA GLU A 14 19.42 9.39 7.43
C GLU A 14 20.32 9.90 6.29
N GLY A 15 21.14 10.93 6.57
CA GLY A 15 22.00 11.57 5.58
C GLY A 15 21.29 12.59 4.67
N TYR A 16 19.97 12.74 4.81
CA TYR A 16 19.18 13.74 4.07
C TYR A 16 18.63 14.83 5.01
N ARG A 17 18.27 15.98 4.43
CA ARG A 17 17.60 17.08 5.13
C ARG A 17 16.28 17.40 4.43
N ILE A 18 15.19 17.45 5.19
CA ILE A 18 13.89 17.92 4.69
C ILE A 18 13.98 19.43 4.40
N THR A 19 13.74 19.83 3.15
CA THR A 19 13.81 21.24 2.73
C THR A 19 12.43 21.90 2.60
N ARG A 20 11.37 21.11 2.44
CA ARG A 20 9.97 21.57 2.29
C ARG A 20 8.99 20.44 2.61
N HIS A 21 7.90 20.77 3.29
CA HIS A 21 6.76 19.86 3.44
C HIS A 21 5.77 20.05 2.29
N CYS A 22 5.31 18.95 1.68
CA CYS A 22 4.40 18.98 0.52
C CYS A 22 2.93 18.65 0.88
N GLY A 23 2.60 18.60 2.17
CA GLY A 23 1.30 18.17 2.67
C GLY A 23 1.20 16.64 2.83
N VAL A 24 0.02 16.18 3.25
CA VAL A 24 -0.25 14.75 3.49
C VAL A 24 -0.63 14.06 2.18
N VAL A 25 -0.06 12.88 1.95
CA VAL A 25 -0.36 12.02 0.81
C VAL A 25 -0.98 10.71 1.31
N ARG A 26 -1.80 10.09 0.46
CA ARG A 26 -2.45 8.81 0.78
C ARG A 26 -2.73 8.03 -0.48
N GLY A 27 -2.86 6.72 -0.37
CA GLY A 27 -3.51 5.89 -1.39
C GLY A 27 -4.57 5.03 -0.73
N ILE A 28 -5.67 4.80 -1.44
CA ILE A 28 -6.77 3.97 -0.95
C ILE A 28 -7.31 3.14 -2.10
N VAL A 29 -7.50 1.85 -1.83
CA VAL A 29 -8.01 0.86 -2.78
C VAL A 29 -8.97 -0.04 -2.04
N VAL A 30 -10.12 -0.31 -2.66
CA VAL A 30 -11.05 -1.35 -2.20
C VAL A 30 -11.19 -2.34 -3.33
N ARG A 31 -10.76 -3.58 -3.10
CA ARG A 31 -10.92 -4.68 -4.08
C ARG A 31 -12.03 -5.62 -3.63
N SER A 32 -12.89 -5.99 -4.58
CA SER A 32 -13.88 -7.04 -4.41
C SER A 32 -13.35 -8.35 -4.99
N ARG A 33 -13.81 -9.47 -4.44
CA ARG A 33 -13.61 -10.81 -4.98
C ARG A 33 -14.78 -11.17 -5.89
N SER A 34 -14.50 -11.90 -6.97
CA SER A 34 -15.54 -12.60 -7.72
C SER A 34 -16.25 -13.63 -6.82
N ALA A 35 -17.51 -13.96 -7.12
CA ALA A 35 -18.32 -14.90 -6.33
C ALA A 35 -17.62 -16.26 -6.09
N ILE A 36 -16.85 -16.72 -7.08
CA ILE A 36 -16.06 -17.96 -7.03
C ILE A 36 -14.91 -17.87 -6.00
N GLY A 37 -14.22 -16.72 -5.95
CA GLY A 37 -13.14 -16.48 -4.99
C GLY A 37 -13.63 -16.34 -3.55
N ASN A 38 -14.90 -15.94 -3.35
CA ASN A 38 -15.54 -15.92 -2.03
C ASN A 38 -15.92 -17.33 -1.57
N PHE A 39 -16.40 -18.19 -2.48
CA PHE A 39 -16.73 -19.58 -2.16
C PHE A 39 -15.50 -20.39 -1.75
N ALA A 40 -14.40 -20.30 -2.51
CA ALA A 40 -13.15 -20.99 -2.20
C ALA A 40 -12.53 -20.53 -0.86
N ALA A 41 -12.59 -19.23 -0.57
CA ALA A 41 -12.13 -18.71 0.72
C ALA A 41 -13.06 -19.12 1.88
N GLY A 42 -14.36 -19.26 1.64
CA GLY A 42 -15.31 -19.82 2.60
C GLY A 42 -14.97 -21.25 3.00
N ILE A 43 -14.56 -22.09 2.04
CA ILE A 43 -14.08 -23.45 2.30
C ILE A 43 -12.80 -23.41 3.16
N GLN A 44 -11.80 -22.59 2.80
CA GLN A 44 -10.58 -22.45 3.60
C GLN A 44 -10.86 -21.92 5.02
N THR A 45 -11.83 -21.02 5.18
CA THR A 45 -12.25 -20.48 6.48
C THR A 45 -12.83 -21.58 7.37
N PHE A 46 -13.58 -22.52 6.80
CA PHE A 46 -14.17 -23.64 7.53
C PHE A 46 -13.12 -24.64 8.07
N PHE A 47 -12.02 -24.85 7.34
CA PHE A 47 -10.91 -25.70 7.78
C PHE A 47 -9.92 -24.99 8.71
N GLY A 48 -9.99 -23.66 8.82
CA GLY A 48 -9.12 -22.85 9.66
C GLY A 48 -7.69 -22.68 9.12
N GLY A 49 -6.93 -21.76 9.73
CA GLY A 49 -5.56 -21.42 9.33
C GLY A 49 -5.43 -20.11 8.55
N ASN A 50 -4.25 -19.87 7.96
CA ASN A 50 -3.99 -18.70 7.10
C ASN A 50 -4.78 -18.84 5.79
N ILE A 51 -5.76 -17.97 5.58
CA ILE A 51 -6.55 -17.96 4.36
C ILE A 51 -5.74 -17.26 3.27
N SER A 52 -4.88 -18.04 2.59
CA SER A 52 -3.92 -17.56 1.59
C SER A 52 -4.54 -16.61 0.57
N LEU A 53 -5.77 -16.92 0.15
CA LEU A 53 -6.55 -16.08 -0.74
C LEU A 53 -6.76 -14.67 -0.15
N TYR A 54 -7.23 -14.54 1.11
CA TYR A 54 -7.48 -13.23 1.73
C TYR A 54 -6.18 -12.45 1.94
N THR A 55 -5.11 -13.15 2.33
CA THR A 55 -3.77 -12.55 2.38
C THR A 55 -3.36 -11.98 1.03
N GLU A 56 -3.52 -12.74 -0.06
CA GLU A 56 -3.18 -12.28 -1.42
C GLU A 56 -3.99 -11.04 -1.83
N LEU A 57 -5.30 -11.03 -1.53
CA LEU A 57 -6.15 -9.87 -1.83
C LEU A 57 -5.68 -8.62 -1.07
N CYS A 58 -5.36 -8.76 0.21
CA CYS A 58 -4.87 -7.66 1.03
C CYS A 58 -3.50 -7.17 0.53
N GLU A 59 -2.59 -8.06 0.14
CA GLU A 59 -1.30 -7.67 -0.42
C GLU A 59 -1.43 -6.92 -1.75
N GLN A 60 -2.31 -7.38 -2.65
CA GLN A 60 -2.59 -6.67 -3.90
C GLN A 60 -3.18 -5.28 -3.65
N ALA A 61 -4.16 -5.18 -2.74
CA ALA A 61 -4.77 -3.90 -2.39
C ALA A 61 -3.75 -2.95 -1.73
N ARG A 62 -2.87 -3.48 -0.87
CA ARG A 62 -1.78 -2.73 -0.21
C ARG A 62 -0.78 -2.20 -1.23
N GLN A 63 -0.37 -3.02 -2.20
CA GLN A 63 0.57 -2.62 -3.25
C GLN A 63 -0.02 -1.51 -4.12
N GLU A 64 -1.27 -1.65 -4.56
CA GLU A 64 -1.93 -0.64 -5.39
C GLU A 64 -2.15 0.68 -4.61
N ALA A 65 -2.55 0.60 -3.34
CA ALA A 65 -2.65 1.77 -2.49
C ALA A 65 -1.28 2.46 -2.29
N PHE A 66 -0.20 1.69 -2.14
CA PHE A 66 1.15 2.22 -2.04
C PHE A 66 1.58 2.97 -3.30
N ASP A 67 1.28 2.43 -4.48
CA ASP A 67 1.61 3.08 -5.76
C ASP A 67 0.78 4.36 -5.99
N LEU A 68 -0.49 4.38 -5.59
CA LEU A 68 -1.31 5.60 -5.60
C LEU A 68 -0.75 6.67 -4.66
N MET A 69 -0.30 6.29 -3.46
CA MET A 69 0.33 7.21 -2.53
C MET A 69 1.61 7.83 -3.12
N ARG A 70 2.44 7.02 -3.81
CA ARG A 70 3.65 7.49 -4.52
C ARG A 70 3.32 8.48 -5.63
N GLN A 71 2.24 8.22 -6.35
CA GLN A 71 1.78 9.10 -7.41
C GLN A 71 1.30 10.44 -6.86
N HIS A 72 0.46 10.44 -5.82
CA HIS A 72 0.03 11.67 -5.15
C HIS A 72 1.20 12.48 -4.60
N ALA A 73 2.21 11.82 -4.04
CA ALA A 73 3.42 12.49 -3.55
C ALA A 73 4.22 13.15 -4.67
N PHE A 74 4.35 12.47 -5.82
CA PHE A 74 4.98 13.04 -7.01
C PHE A 74 4.19 14.27 -7.53
N GLU A 75 2.86 14.18 -7.58
CA GLU A 75 1.97 15.28 -7.99
C GLU A 75 2.03 16.49 -7.06
N ALA A 76 2.22 16.26 -5.75
CA ALA A 76 2.47 17.32 -4.77
C ALA A 76 3.88 17.95 -4.88
N GLY A 77 4.73 17.44 -5.78
CA GLY A 77 6.12 17.87 -5.96
C GLY A 77 7.06 17.36 -4.87
N GLY A 78 6.69 16.26 -4.21
CA GLY A 78 7.53 15.53 -3.27
C GLY A 78 8.46 14.55 -3.97
N ASN A 79 9.62 14.31 -3.37
CA ASN A 79 10.62 13.33 -3.82
C ASN A 79 10.94 12.26 -2.76
N ALA A 80 10.29 12.32 -1.61
CA ALA A 80 10.37 11.37 -0.50
C ALA A 80 9.03 11.32 0.24
N ILE A 81 8.76 10.21 0.93
CA ILE A 81 7.62 10.04 1.83
C ILE A 81 8.17 9.54 3.17
N ILE A 82 7.85 10.26 4.24
CA ILE A 82 8.36 10.04 5.60
C ILE A 82 7.15 9.87 6.52
#